data_AF-A0A973CBR4-F1
#
_entry.id   AF-A0A973CBR4-F1
#
_cell.length_a   1.000
_cell.length_b   1.000
_cell.length_c   1.000
_cell.angle_alpha   90.00
_cell.angle_beta   90.00
_cell.angle_gamma   90.00
#
_symmetry.space_group_name_H-M   'P 1'
#
loop_
_entity.id
_entity.type
_entity.pdbx_description
1 polymer ?
#
loop_
_entity_poly.entity_id
_entity_poly.type
_entity_poly.pdbx_seq_one_letter_code
_entity_poly.pdbx_strand_id
1 'polypeptide(L)'
;MNNSNDPLHGVKLEQILTELEKKIGWDKMGELLNIRCFTNKPRLKSSLKFLRTTPWARSRVEILYLKTFCSKHKETGKIIRAILAQNTAVAETTSTKPAPFVWPTLKEK
;
A
#
# COMPACT_ATOMS: atom_id res chain seq x y z
N MET A 1 21.79 -21.42 -4.36
CA MET A 1 20.34 -21.73 -4.35
C MET A 1 19.69 -20.97 -3.20
N ASN A 2 19.03 -19.84 -3.48
CA ASN A 2 18.33 -19.06 -2.47
C ASN A 2 17.02 -19.76 -2.11
N ASN A 3 17.07 -20.65 -1.12
CA ASN A 3 15.86 -21.16 -0.44
C ASN A 3 15.28 -20.06 0.45
N SER A 4 14.92 -18.93 -0.15
CA SER A 4 14.12 -17.91 0.53
C SER A 4 12.73 -18.50 0.67
N ASN A 5 12.46 -19.09 1.83
CA ASN A 5 11.11 -19.37 2.35
C ASN A 5 10.35 -18.04 2.59
N ASP A 6 10.37 -17.14 1.61
CA ASP A 6 9.57 -15.93 1.61
C ASP A 6 8.18 -16.34 1.14
N PRO A 7 7.15 -16.30 2.01
CA PRO A 7 5.80 -16.72 1.67
C PRO A 7 5.13 -15.77 0.64
N LEU A 8 5.82 -14.69 0.26
CA LEU A 8 5.45 -13.75 -0.78
C LEU A 8 6.21 -13.93 -2.10
N HIS A 9 7.15 -14.88 -2.17
CA HIS A 9 7.98 -15.02 -3.36
C HIS A 9 7.12 -15.43 -4.57
N GLY A 10 6.90 -14.49 -5.50
CA GLY A 10 6.15 -14.71 -6.74
C GLY A 10 4.67 -14.32 -6.70
N VAL A 11 4.14 -13.77 -5.61
CA VAL A 11 2.74 -13.33 -5.57
C VAL A 11 2.59 -11.98 -6.28
N LYS A 12 1.74 -11.94 -7.31
CA LYS A 12 1.45 -10.70 -8.05
C LYS A 12 0.55 -9.78 -7.21
N LEU A 13 0.79 -8.48 -7.29
CA LEU A 13 -0.02 -7.45 -6.61
C LEU A 13 -1.51 -7.55 -6.95
N GLU A 14 -1.82 -7.94 -8.19
CA GLU A 14 -3.20 -8.22 -8.63
C GLU A 14 -3.83 -9.39 -7.87
N GLN A 15 -3.10 -10.48 -7.65
CA GLN A 15 -3.61 -11.62 -6.89
C GLN A 15 -3.80 -11.28 -5.42
N ILE A 16 -2.85 -10.55 -4.82
CA ILE A 16 -2.97 -10.07 -3.44
C ILE A 16 -4.28 -9.30 -3.24
N LEU A 17 -4.57 -8.39 -4.18
CA LEU A 17 -5.74 -7.52 -4.10
C LEU A 17 -7.04 -8.31 -4.28
N THR A 18 -7.10 -9.21 -5.27
CA THR A 18 -8.26 -10.08 -5.52
C THR A 18 -8.56 -11.01 -4.34
N GLU A 19 -7.53 -11.61 -3.73
CA GLU A 19 -7.72 -12.51 -2.59
C GLU A 19 -8.18 -11.74 -1.34
N LEU A 20 -7.65 -10.54 -1.10
CA LEU A 20 -8.10 -9.69 -0.02
C LEU A 20 -9.55 -9.23 -0.23
N GLU A 21 -9.90 -8.76 -1.43
CA GLU A 21 -11.30 -8.44 -1.78
C GLU A 21 -12.22 -9.63 -1.47
N LYS A 22 -11.84 -10.83 -1.93
CA LYS A 22 -12.64 -12.04 -1.74
C LYS A 22 -12.81 -12.43 -0.27
N LYS A 23 -11.81 -12.16 0.57
CA LYS A 23 -11.80 -12.57 1.98
C LYS A 23 -12.47 -11.57 2.92
N ILE A 24 -12.23 -10.27 2.74
CA ILE A 24 -12.68 -9.20 3.64
C ILE A 24 -13.55 -8.14 2.96
N GLY A 25 -13.41 -7.95 1.65
CA GLY A 25 -14.11 -6.92 0.89
C GLY A 25 -13.46 -5.54 0.96
N TRP A 26 -13.82 -4.70 -0.01
CA TRP A 26 -13.25 -3.35 -0.18
C TRP A 26 -13.52 -2.40 0.98
N ASP A 27 -14.69 -2.50 1.59
CA ASP A 27 -15.11 -1.64 2.69
C ASP A 27 -14.16 -1.79 3.89
N LYS A 28 -13.95 -3.03 4.34
CA LYS A 28 -13.01 -3.37 5.42
C LYS A 28 -11.56 -3.02 5.07
N MET A 29 -11.15 -3.20 3.81
CA MET A 29 -9.81 -2.77 3.37
C MET A 29 -9.65 -1.24 3.47
N GLY A 30 -10.68 -0.50 3.10
CA GLY A 30 -10.77 0.94 3.25
C GLY A 30 -10.64 1.36 4.71
N GLU A 31 -11.36 0.73 5.62
CA GLU A 31 -11.30 1.00 7.07
C GLU A 31 -9.90 0.68 7.66
N LEU A 32 -9.33 -0.49 7.34
CA LEU A 32 -8.06 -0.94 7.92
C LEU A 32 -6.85 -0.16 7.40
N LEU A 33 -6.89 0.26 6.13
CA LEU A 33 -5.79 0.97 5.48
C LEU A 33 -6.01 2.50 5.45
N ASN A 34 -7.22 2.96 5.75
CA ASN A 34 -7.67 4.34 5.61
C ASN A 34 -7.41 4.92 4.20
N ILE A 35 -7.57 4.09 3.16
CA ILE A 35 -7.33 4.46 1.76
C ILE A 35 -8.67 4.73 1.07
N ARG A 36 -8.89 5.99 0.67
CA ARG A 36 -10.12 6.44 -0.03
C ARG A 36 -10.38 5.71 -1.36
N CYS A 37 -9.34 5.17 -2.00
CA CYS A 37 -9.48 4.41 -3.25
C CYS A 37 -10.32 3.13 -3.08
N PHE A 38 -10.39 2.56 -1.88
CA PHE A 38 -11.17 1.35 -1.61
C PHE A 38 -12.61 1.65 -1.14
N THR A 39 -12.86 2.85 -0.59
CA THR A 39 -14.19 3.26 -0.13
C THR A 39 -15.00 3.94 -1.22
N ASN A 40 -14.37 4.74 -2.08
CA ASN A 40 -15.05 5.51 -3.13
C ASN A 40 -14.83 4.89 -4.51
N LYS A 41 -15.80 4.05 -4.95
CA LYS A 41 -15.77 3.28 -6.22
C LYS A 41 -14.57 2.33 -6.35
N PRO A 42 -14.52 1.27 -5.52
CA PRO A 42 -13.47 0.26 -5.64
C PRO A 42 -13.54 -0.41 -7.03
N ARG A 43 -12.47 -0.26 -7.81
CA ARG A 43 -12.30 -0.96 -9.10
C ARG A 43 -10.89 -1.52 -9.16
N LEU A 44 -10.77 -2.83 -9.37
CA LEU A 44 -9.50 -3.55 -9.41
C LEU A 44 -8.42 -2.83 -10.25
N LYS A 45 -8.73 -2.50 -11.51
CA LYS A 45 -7.78 -1.81 -12.41
C LYS A 45 -7.34 -0.42 -11.90
N SER A 46 -8.28 0.34 -11.31
CA SER A 46 -7.96 1.69 -10.79
C SER A 46 -7.14 1.61 -9.52
N SER A 47 -7.47 0.67 -8.65
CA SER A 47 -6.71 0.39 -7.43
C SER A 47 -5.30 -0.08 -7.76
N LEU A 48 -5.12 -0.95 -8.76
CA LEU A 48 -3.78 -1.37 -9.21
C LEU A 48 -2.96 -0.21 -9.76
N LYS A 49 -3.58 0.68 -10.55
CA LYS A 49 -2.90 1.89 -11.04
C LYS A 49 -2.45 2.77 -9.86
N PHE A 50 -3.30 2.95 -8.86
CA PHE A 50 -2.98 3.69 -7.64
C PHE A 50 -1.84 3.05 -6.83
N LEU A 51 -1.88 1.73 -6.61
CA LEU A 51 -0.83 1.03 -5.86
C LEU A 51 0.53 1.02 -6.59
N ARG A 52 0.54 1.21 -7.92
CA ARG A 52 1.78 1.39 -8.69
C ARG A 52 2.38 2.80 -8.51
N THR A 53 1.54 3.82 -8.38
CA THR A 53 1.99 5.21 -8.19
C THR A 53 2.27 5.55 -6.72
N THR A 54 1.73 4.77 -5.80
CA THR A 54 1.74 5.08 -4.36
C THR A 54 2.39 3.93 -3.58
N PRO A 55 3.73 3.92 -3.44
CA PRO A 55 4.47 2.79 -2.88
C PRO A 55 4.11 2.53 -1.41
N TRP A 56 3.88 3.57 -0.60
CA TRP A 56 3.48 3.40 0.80
C TRP A 56 2.15 2.62 0.92
N ALA A 57 1.21 2.83 -0.01
CA ALA A 57 -0.08 2.16 -0.02
C ALA A 57 0.08 0.69 -0.39
N ARG A 58 0.97 0.39 -1.34
CA ARG A 58 1.32 -0.99 -1.72
C ARG A 58 1.85 -1.78 -0.52
N SER A 59 2.85 -1.22 0.16
CA SER A 59 3.42 -1.81 1.37
C SER A 59 2.37 -2.09 2.45
N ARG A 60 1.38 -1.19 2.61
CA ARG A 60 0.27 -1.36 3.55
C ARG A 60 -0.67 -2.52 3.16
N VAL A 61 -0.97 -2.66 1.87
CA VAL A 61 -1.76 -3.79 1.35
C VAL A 61 -0.99 -5.11 1.54
N GLU A 62 0.32 -5.13 1.29
CA GLU A 62 1.18 -6.30 1.49
C GLU A 62 1.22 -6.72 2.96
N ILE A 63 1.32 -5.76 3.90
CA ILE A 63 1.21 -6.04 5.33
C ILE A 63 -0.17 -6.65 5.67
N LEU A 64 -1.25 -6.10 5.13
CA LEU A 64 -2.59 -6.63 5.38
C LEU A 64 -2.74 -8.07 4.86
N TYR A 65 -2.21 -8.34 3.67
CA TYR A 65 -2.17 -9.68 3.09
C TYR A 65 -1.41 -10.65 3.99
N LEU A 66 -0.20 -10.28 4.41
CA LEU A 66 0.63 -11.07 5.30
C LEU A 66 -0.07 -11.38 6.63
N LYS A 67 -0.76 -10.40 7.22
CA LYS A 67 -1.51 -10.58 8.47
C LYS A 67 -2.70 -11.52 8.30
N THR A 68 -3.33 -11.54 7.13
CA THR A 68 -4.56 -12.30 6.86
C THR A 68 -4.28 -13.73 6.42
N PHE A 69 -3.28 -13.92 5.54
CA PHE A 69 -3.00 -15.21 4.89
C PHE A 69 -1.74 -15.90 5.42
N CYS A 70 -0.74 -15.13 5.89
CA CYS A 70 0.55 -15.68 6.34
C CYS A 70 0.72 -15.68 7.87
N SER A 71 -0.35 -15.61 8.66
CA SER A 71 -0.26 -15.51 10.13
C SER A 71 0.46 -16.70 10.79
N LYS A 72 0.59 -17.85 10.10
CA LYS A 72 1.27 -19.06 10.59
C LYS A 72 2.78 -19.09 10.33
N HIS A 73 3.30 -18.18 9.50
CA HIS A 73 4.70 -18.22 9.06
C HIS A 73 5.61 -17.38 9.97
N LYS A 74 6.70 -17.98 10.48
CA LYS A 74 7.59 -17.36 11.48
C LYS A 74 8.30 -16.10 10.95
N GLU A 75 8.58 -16.03 9.65
CA GLU A 75 9.26 -14.88 9.05
C GLU A 75 8.33 -13.69 8.76
N THR A 76 7.01 -13.88 8.82
CA THR A 76 6.04 -12.80 8.55
C THR A 76 6.23 -11.61 9.48
N GLY A 77 6.54 -11.86 10.76
CA GLY A 77 6.82 -10.79 11.72
C GLY A 77 8.07 -9.98 11.35
N LYS A 78 9.12 -10.64 10.82
CA LYS A 78 10.33 -9.95 10.36
C LYS A 78 10.06 -9.10 9.12
N ILE A 79 9.32 -9.65 8.14
CA ILE A 79 8.96 -8.93 6.91
C ILE A 79 8.10 -7.71 7.22
N ILE A 80 7.07 -7.85 8.07
CA ILE A 80 6.21 -6.72 8.46
C ILE A 80 7.04 -5.62 9.14
N ARG A 81 7.95 -5.97 10.05
CA ARG A 81 8.83 -4.98 10.71
C ARG A 81 9.74 -4.27 9.71
N ALA A 82 10.31 -5.00 8.75
CA ALA A 82 11.15 -4.42 7.70
C ALA A 82 10.36 -3.44 6.81
N ILE A 83 9.14 -3.82 6.39
CA ILE A 83 8.27 -2.96 5.57
C ILE A 83 7.86 -1.70 6.34
N LEU A 84 7.50 -1.83 7.62
CA LEU A 84 7.16 -0.69 8.46
C LEU A 84 8.36 0.25 8.64
N ALA A 85 9.57 -0.28 8.87
CA ALA A 85 10.78 0.53 9.01
C ALA A 85 11.09 1.34 7.73
N GLN A 86 10.89 0.77 6.55
CA GLN A 86 11.07 1.49 5.27
C GLN A 86 10.01 2.58 5.04
N ASN A 87 8.79 2.37 5.56
CA ASN A 87 7.69 3.32 5.39
C ASN A 87 7.69 4.49 6.39
N THR A 88 8.34 4.38 7.55
CA THR A 88 8.38 5.48 8.55
C THR A 88 9.12 6.69 8.01
N ALA A 89 10.17 6.49 7.19
CA ALA A 89 10.95 7.57 6.59
C ALA A 89 10.18 8.38 5.50
N VAL A 90 9.11 7.81 4.92
CA VAL A 90 8.30 8.48 3.88
C VAL A 90 7.04 9.16 4.43
N ALA A 91 6.63 8.85 5.68
CA ALA A 91 5.46 9.45 6.30
C ALA A 91 5.66 10.92 6.71
N GLU A 92 6.90 11.36 6.92
CA GLU A 92 7.22 12.75 7.32
C GLU A 92 7.00 13.79 6.20
N THR A 93 6.68 13.38 4.97
CA THR A 93 6.46 14.30 3.83
C THR A 93 4.99 14.59 3.50
N THR A 94 4.02 14.03 4.23
CA THR A 94 2.58 14.23 3.90
C THR A 94 1.78 15.03 4.94
N SER A 95 2.45 15.70 5.88
CA SER A 95 1.82 16.65 6.82
C SER A 95 2.57 17.99 6.91
N THR A 96 2.96 18.55 5.77
CA THR A 96 3.06 20.01 5.63
C THR A 96 2.04 20.39 4.58
N LYS A 97 0.97 21.07 5.02
CA LYS A 97 0.03 21.83 4.17
C LYS A 97 0.79 22.36 2.95
N PRO A 98 0.53 21.90 1.71
CA PRO A 98 1.26 22.43 0.57
C PRO A 98 1.03 23.93 0.59
N ALA A 99 2.13 24.70 0.64
CA ALA A 99 2.03 26.13 0.40
C ALA A 99 1.19 26.30 -0.88
N PRO A 100 0.21 27.24 -0.89
CA PRO A 100 -0.61 27.43 -2.07
C PRO A 100 0.34 27.57 -3.26
N PHE A 101 0.17 26.70 -4.25
CA PHE A 101 0.96 26.74 -5.46
C PHE A 101 0.74 28.12 -6.10
N VAL A 102 1.67 29.03 -5.83
CA VAL A 102 1.70 30.35 -6.42
C VAL A 102 2.18 30.15 -7.84
N TRP A 103 1.28 30.32 -8.80
CA TRP A 103 1.66 30.44 -10.21
C TRP A 103 2.75 31.51 -10.31
N PRO A 104 3.91 31.25 -10.95
CA PRO A 104 4.89 32.28 -11.20
C PRO A 104 4.21 33.32 -12.11
N THR A 105 3.83 34.46 -11.54
CA THR A 105 3.35 35.58 -12.33
C THR A 105 4.53 36.03 -13.19
N LEU A 106 4.45 35.76 -14.49
CA LEU A 106 5.32 36.32 -15.51
C LEU A 106 5.21 37.84 -15.41
N LYS A 107 6.13 38.44 -14.67
CA LYS A 107 6.30 39.89 -14.61
C LYS A 107 7.25 40.26 -15.74
N GLU A 108 6.67 40.40 -16.93
CA GLU A 108 7.34 41.00 -18.08
C GLU A 108 7.20 42.53 -17.94
N LYS A 109 8.31 43.20 -17.60
CA LYS A 109 8.63 44.60 -17.94
C LYS A 109 10.05 44.94 -17.52
#